data_AF-A0A6L6CYS9-F1
#
_entry.id   AF-A0A6L6CYS9-F1
#
_cell.length_a   1.000
_cell.length_b   1.000
_cell.length_c   1.000
_cell.angle_alpha   90.00
_cell.angle_beta   90.00
_cell.angle_gamma   90.00
#
_symmetry.space_group_name_H-M   'P 1'
#
loop_
_entity.id
_entity.type
_entity.pdbx_description
1 polymer ?
#
loop_
_entity_poly.entity_id
_entity_poly.type
_entity_poly.pdbx_seq_one_letter_code
_entity_poly.pdbx_strand_id
1 'polypeptide(L)'
;MSILLSFLPLLIMIAVVVLVIRKVSKRATSSSNTAQPVRLFFQYALAFGLFMIVTVGLAGLLSRALDVSNIVNADQSSLASNLAFVVVGGPLLAGITIWLRNSLRENPSEGHGLIPTFFATLAAIVSLLVFLSSAIAALHNVISGDEVLGSTLGRTIVWGTALILVLKISNSVIPKNDFRIQYFVGSFITALAALIGLVQVLGGVLALLLSQQTFFDTQKLALVSPENPIGIGLGTLVMSGALWIYYWIKNANTNKSDTLWLAYVLIAGVGGTLVIAITSLSISLYQVLVWFVGEPTSQNAGEHFASIPQSLATAFAGFLFWWYHKSLLPNESERTDVQRTYEYLVSAISLIASAIGISIVIVALIESLTSQVQLAGAGAINTLLGAGTVIVVAGPVWWHFWSRIQSIARAESNAELSSPVRRIYLFLLFGAGGIVAIVSLITIVVQLFDGILSSNLGANTFSEMRFAIGILISTGIVAGYHWEIYRHEKSVEVSFATTATNVLLVGPNSPELIQKLKAATGAKVSFLQRADASELVWPTEHVIELVAQSKEDDLLILLEATGVKVVPVTR
;
A
#
# COMPACT_ATOMS: atom_id res chain seq x y z
N MET A 1 -24.34 1.95 13.51
CA MET A 1 -23.76 3.30 13.30
C MET A 1 -22.31 3.39 13.81
N SER A 2 -21.94 2.78 14.95
CA SER A 2 -20.54 2.81 15.45
C SER A 2 -19.49 2.13 14.54
N ILE A 3 -19.86 1.05 13.84
CA ILE A 3 -18.95 0.32 12.93
C ILE A 3 -18.59 1.13 11.67
N LEU A 4 -19.53 1.94 11.15
CA LEU A 4 -19.24 2.81 10.00
C LEU A 4 -18.30 3.97 10.39
N LEU A 5 -18.42 4.47 11.63
CA LEU A 5 -17.53 5.48 12.19
C LEU A 5 -16.12 4.92 12.48
N SER A 6 -15.98 3.65 12.88
CA SER A 6 -14.66 3.03 13.09
C SER A 6 -13.89 2.81 11.78
N PHE A 7 -14.57 2.75 10.64
CA PHE A 7 -13.92 2.67 9.31
C PHE A 7 -13.61 4.03 8.69
N LEU A 8 -14.02 5.14 9.32
CA LEU A 8 -13.81 6.48 8.79
C LEU A 8 -12.33 6.80 8.51
N PRO A 9 -11.36 6.48 9.39
CA PRO A 9 -9.94 6.71 9.11
C PRO A 9 -9.44 5.87 7.93
N LEU A 10 -9.91 4.62 7.83
CA LEU A 10 -9.55 3.70 6.76
C LEU A 10 -10.13 4.16 5.42
N LEU A 11 -11.37 4.65 5.41
CA LEU A 11 -12.04 5.23 4.24
C LEU A 11 -11.36 6.53 3.79
N ILE A 12 -10.93 7.39 4.73
CA ILE A 12 -10.17 8.61 4.42
C ILE A 12 -8.81 8.24 3.82
N MET A 13 -8.08 7.30 4.42
CA MET A 13 -6.79 6.82 3.90
C MET A 13 -6.94 6.22 2.50
N ILE A 14 -7.94 5.38 2.29
CA ILE A 14 -8.23 4.78 0.98
C ILE A 14 -8.63 5.85 -0.04
N ALA A 15 -9.46 6.83 0.35
CA ALA A 15 -9.83 7.95 -0.51
C ALA A 15 -8.60 8.78 -0.92
N VAL A 16 -7.68 9.05 0.01
CA VAL A 16 -6.41 9.75 -0.27
C VAL A 16 -5.54 8.92 -1.21
N VAL A 17 -5.39 7.62 -0.97
CA VAL A 17 -4.62 6.71 -1.84
C VAL A 17 -5.22 6.67 -3.25
N VAL A 18 -6.55 6.53 -3.38
CA VAL A 18 -7.25 6.55 -4.67
C VAL A 18 -7.07 7.90 -5.38
N LEU A 19 -7.15 9.03 -4.66
CA LEU A 19 -6.96 10.36 -5.23
C LEU A 19 -5.52 10.59 -5.70
N VAL A 20 -4.53 10.18 -4.91
CA VAL A 20 -3.10 10.30 -5.26
C VAL A 20 -2.76 9.43 -6.46
N ILE A 21 -3.16 8.16 -6.43
CA ILE A 21 -2.93 7.22 -7.53
C ILE A 21 -3.55 7.72 -8.83
N ARG A 22 -4.77 8.29 -8.77
CA ARG A 22 -5.46 8.77 -9.96
C ARG A 22 -4.92 10.10 -10.49
N LYS A 23 -4.46 10.98 -9.60
CA LYS A 23 -3.77 12.23 -9.97
C LYS A 23 -2.43 11.94 -10.67
N VAL A 24 -1.73 10.88 -10.25
CA VAL A 24 -0.51 10.40 -10.91
C VAL A 24 -0.82 9.70 -12.25
N SER A 25 -1.98 9.05 -12.36
CA SER A 25 -2.40 8.32 -13.57
C SER A 25 -2.94 9.19 -14.73
N LYS A 26 -3.33 10.45 -14.51
CA LYS A 26 -3.84 11.31 -15.59
C LYS A 26 -3.23 12.72 -15.58
N ARG A 27 -2.23 12.91 -16.45
CA ARG A 27 -1.91 14.23 -17.02
C ARG A 27 -2.70 14.36 -18.34
N ALA A 28 -3.65 15.29 -18.35
CA ALA A 28 -4.43 15.82 -19.47
C ALA A 28 -5.50 14.94 -20.16
N THR A 29 -6.76 15.41 -20.09
CA THR A 29 -7.54 15.85 -21.27
C THR A 29 -8.67 16.74 -20.77
N SER A 30 -8.53 18.04 -20.98
CA SER A 30 -9.60 19.03 -20.84
C SER A 30 -10.44 19.05 -22.13
N SER A 31 -11.63 18.46 -22.10
CA SER A 31 -12.78 18.98 -22.86
C SER A 31 -14.07 18.31 -22.37
N SER A 32 -15.03 19.13 -21.90
CA SER A 32 -16.48 18.99 -22.13
C SER A 32 -17.29 19.73 -21.06
N ASN A 33 -18.45 20.22 -21.48
CA ASN A 33 -19.42 21.06 -20.78
C ASN A 33 -19.57 20.78 -19.27
N THR A 34 -19.47 21.84 -18.46
CA THR A 34 -19.56 21.83 -16.99
C THR A 34 -20.87 21.26 -16.42
N ALA A 35 -21.95 21.19 -17.19
CA ALA A 35 -23.25 20.67 -16.74
C ALA A 35 -23.33 19.13 -16.68
N GLN A 36 -22.59 18.42 -17.54
CA GLN A 36 -22.66 16.95 -17.64
C GLN A 36 -22.04 16.22 -16.41
N PRO A 37 -20.89 16.67 -15.87
CA PRO A 37 -20.28 16.06 -14.68
C PRO A 37 -21.14 16.19 -13.42
N VAL A 38 -21.78 17.35 -13.21
CA VAL A 38 -22.59 17.62 -12.00
C VAL A 38 -23.82 16.72 -11.96
N ARG A 39 -24.52 16.57 -13.10
CA ARG A 39 -25.65 15.65 -13.22
C ARG A 39 -25.23 14.23 -12.83
N LEU A 40 -24.21 13.67 -13.49
CA LEU A 40 -23.72 12.32 -13.21
C LEU A 40 -23.34 12.15 -11.74
N PHE A 41 -22.69 13.15 -11.14
CA PHE A 41 -22.34 13.10 -9.72
C PHE A 41 -23.56 12.87 -8.83
N PHE A 42 -24.61 13.68 -8.97
CA PHE A 42 -25.82 13.54 -8.15
C PHE A 42 -26.56 12.23 -8.43
N GLN A 43 -26.59 11.76 -9.67
CA GLN A 43 -27.23 10.48 -10.02
C GLN A 43 -26.53 9.30 -9.32
N TYR A 44 -25.21 9.20 -9.43
CA TYR A 44 -24.43 8.14 -8.79
C TYR A 44 -24.38 8.29 -7.26
N ALA A 45 -24.37 9.52 -6.74
CA ALA A 45 -24.46 9.77 -5.30
C ALA A 45 -25.81 9.32 -4.73
N LEU A 46 -26.91 9.64 -5.41
CA LEU A 46 -28.25 9.20 -5.02
C LEU A 46 -28.37 7.67 -5.10
N ALA A 47 -27.89 7.05 -6.18
CA ALA A 47 -27.88 5.60 -6.32
C ALA A 47 -27.06 4.94 -5.21
N PHE A 48 -25.89 5.48 -4.86
CA PHE A 48 -25.07 5.00 -3.76
C PHE A 48 -25.79 5.16 -2.40
N GLY A 49 -26.38 6.32 -2.11
CA GLY A 49 -27.12 6.55 -0.88
C GLY A 49 -28.30 5.61 -0.71
N LEU A 50 -29.08 5.40 -1.77
CA LEU A 50 -30.19 4.45 -1.79
C LEU A 50 -29.70 3.00 -1.64
N PHE A 51 -28.62 2.62 -2.32
CA PHE A 51 -27.98 1.32 -2.16
C PHE A 51 -27.58 1.06 -0.70
N MET A 52 -26.97 2.04 -0.04
CA MET A 52 -26.57 1.94 1.36
C MET A 52 -27.79 1.75 2.27
N ILE A 53 -28.82 2.58 2.13
CA ILE A 53 -30.03 2.53 2.94
C ILE A 53 -30.74 1.18 2.78
N VAL A 54 -30.95 0.73 1.54
CA VAL A 54 -31.63 -0.54 1.24
C VAL A 54 -30.84 -1.72 1.79
N THR A 55 -29.52 -1.75 1.60
CA THR A 55 -28.67 -2.85 2.06
C THR A 55 -28.63 -2.93 3.58
N VAL A 56 -28.59 -1.78 4.28
CA VAL A 56 -28.72 -1.72 5.75
C VAL A 56 -30.09 -2.25 6.21
N GLY A 57 -31.17 -1.81 5.57
CA GLY A 57 -32.52 -2.27 5.87
C GLY A 57 -32.68 -3.78 5.69
N LEU A 58 -32.27 -4.31 4.53
CA LEU A 58 -32.29 -5.74 4.23
C LEU A 58 -31.46 -6.54 5.24
N ALA A 59 -30.26 -6.07 5.58
CA ALA A 59 -29.40 -6.72 6.57
C ALA A 59 -30.08 -6.76 7.94
N GLY A 60 -30.72 -5.66 8.36
CA GLY A 60 -31.45 -5.60 9.63
C GLY A 60 -32.69 -6.49 9.69
N LEU A 61 -33.43 -6.62 8.58
CA LEU A 61 -34.60 -7.51 8.50
C LEU A 61 -34.17 -8.97 8.50
N LEU A 62 -33.19 -9.35 7.67
CA LEU A 62 -32.70 -10.73 7.62
C LEU A 62 -32.05 -11.16 8.95
N SER A 63 -31.31 -10.25 9.60
CA SER A 63 -30.73 -10.48 10.92
C SER A 63 -31.80 -10.89 11.94
N ARG A 64 -32.95 -10.21 11.95
CA ARG A 64 -34.07 -10.53 12.85
C ARG A 64 -34.78 -11.83 12.48
N ALA A 65 -34.91 -12.10 11.19
CA ALA A 65 -35.52 -13.34 10.73
C ALA A 65 -34.70 -14.58 11.13
N LEU A 66 -33.38 -14.44 11.24
CA LEU A 66 -32.47 -15.53 11.64
C LEU A 66 -32.23 -15.61 13.16
N ASP A 67 -32.49 -14.53 13.91
CA ASP A 67 -32.31 -14.46 15.37
C ASP A 67 -33.62 -14.79 16.11
N VAL A 68 -34.00 -16.07 16.06
CA VAL A 68 -35.29 -16.58 16.58
C VAL A 68 -35.33 -16.59 18.11
N SER A 69 -34.17 -16.61 18.77
CA SER A 69 -34.00 -16.64 20.23
C SER A 69 -34.36 -15.32 20.93
N ASN A 70 -34.23 -14.18 20.25
CA ASN A 70 -34.37 -12.85 20.86
C ASN A 70 -35.58 -12.03 20.38
N ILE A 71 -36.59 -12.69 19.79
CA ILE A 71 -37.80 -12.04 19.25
C ILE A 71 -38.55 -11.21 20.32
N VAL A 72 -38.47 -11.62 21.60
CA VAL A 72 -39.24 -11.01 22.71
C VAL A 72 -38.69 -9.64 23.14
N ASN A 73 -37.44 -9.29 22.83
CA ASN A 73 -36.81 -8.01 23.20
C ASN A 73 -36.49 -7.10 21.99
N ALA A 74 -37.15 -7.33 20.85
CA ALA A 74 -36.85 -6.61 19.61
C ALA A 74 -37.26 -5.13 19.68
N ASP A 75 -36.27 -4.23 19.57
CA ASP A 75 -36.49 -2.79 19.43
C ASP A 75 -37.38 -2.48 18.20
N GLN A 76 -38.63 -2.10 18.47
CA GLN A 76 -39.65 -1.77 17.46
C GLN A 76 -39.24 -0.57 16.61
N SER A 77 -38.49 0.38 17.18
CA SER A 77 -38.00 1.55 16.45
C SER A 77 -37.01 1.14 15.35
N SER A 78 -36.04 0.29 15.69
CA SER A 78 -35.11 -0.26 14.72
C SER A 78 -35.79 -1.14 13.66
N LEU A 79 -36.85 -1.88 14.01
CA LEU A 79 -37.62 -2.64 13.02
C LEU A 79 -38.33 -1.71 12.02
N ALA A 80 -39.02 -0.69 12.51
CA ALA A 80 -39.70 0.30 11.69
C ALA A 80 -38.72 1.03 10.75
N SER A 81 -37.53 1.40 11.25
CA SER A 81 -36.48 1.99 10.42
C SER A 81 -36.00 1.06 9.30
N ASN A 82 -35.74 -0.22 9.60
CA ASN A 82 -35.30 -1.19 8.60
C ASN A 82 -36.38 -1.47 7.54
N LEU A 83 -37.66 -1.54 7.94
CA LEU A 83 -38.78 -1.66 7.01
C LEU A 83 -38.89 -0.42 6.12
N ALA A 84 -38.84 0.79 6.69
CA ALA A 84 -38.91 2.03 5.92
C ALA A 84 -37.79 2.12 4.88
N PHE A 85 -36.56 1.72 5.25
CA PHE A 85 -35.41 1.68 4.34
C PHE A 85 -35.62 0.77 3.12
N VAL A 86 -36.27 -0.39 3.31
CA VAL A 86 -36.54 -1.33 2.20
C VAL A 86 -37.76 -0.92 1.40
N VAL A 87 -38.87 -0.58 2.07
CA VAL A 87 -40.16 -0.27 1.43
C VAL A 87 -40.07 1.04 0.62
N VAL A 88 -39.39 2.06 1.14
CA VAL A 88 -39.21 3.34 0.43
C VAL A 88 -37.96 3.31 -0.44
N GLY A 89 -36.83 2.87 0.11
CA GLY A 89 -35.55 2.89 -0.60
C GLY A 89 -35.48 1.89 -1.75
N GLY A 90 -36.11 0.71 -1.63
CA GLY A 90 -36.06 -0.35 -2.62
C GLY A 90 -36.63 0.06 -3.98
N PRO A 91 -37.88 0.55 -4.05
CA PRO A 91 -38.46 1.05 -5.29
C PRO A 91 -37.68 2.23 -5.89
N LEU A 92 -37.18 3.15 -5.06
CA LEU A 92 -36.36 4.28 -5.53
C LEU A 92 -35.02 3.80 -6.12
N LEU A 93 -34.37 2.83 -5.48
CA LEU A 93 -33.14 2.21 -5.97
C LEU A 93 -33.38 1.48 -7.30
N ALA A 94 -34.49 0.75 -7.42
CA ALA A 94 -34.87 0.10 -8.67
C ALA A 94 -35.11 1.14 -9.77
N GLY A 95 -35.82 2.22 -9.47
CA GLY A 95 -36.07 3.33 -10.41
C GLY A 95 -34.77 3.97 -10.91
N ILE A 96 -33.88 4.36 -10.00
CA ILE A 96 -32.61 5.02 -10.39
C ILE A 96 -31.67 4.07 -11.15
N THR A 97 -31.64 2.78 -10.80
CA THR A 97 -30.80 1.79 -11.49
C THR A 97 -31.31 1.47 -12.89
N ILE A 98 -32.63 1.38 -13.09
CA ILE A 98 -33.24 1.22 -14.42
C ILE A 98 -32.95 2.45 -15.27
N TRP A 99 -33.14 3.64 -14.71
CA TRP A 99 -32.86 4.88 -15.43
C TRP A 99 -31.39 5.03 -15.81
N LEU A 100 -30.47 4.72 -14.88
CA LEU A 100 -29.04 4.73 -15.15
C LEU A 100 -28.66 3.71 -16.25
N ARG A 101 -29.24 2.50 -16.20
CA ARG A 101 -29.02 1.47 -17.23
C ARG A 101 -29.50 1.94 -18.60
N ASN A 102 -30.64 2.63 -18.68
CA ASN A 102 -31.15 3.16 -19.94
C ASN A 102 -30.27 4.32 -20.45
N SER A 103 -29.87 5.25 -19.57
CA SER A 103 -28.95 6.35 -19.91
C SER A 103 -27.62 5.84 -20.47
N LEU A 104 -27.06 4.78 -19.87
CA LEU A 104 -25.82 4.14 -20.33
C LEU A 104 -25.96 3.39 -21.66
N ARG A 105 -27.17 2.89 -21.98
CA ARG A 105 -27.46 2.29 -23.29
C ARG A 105 -27.52 3.33 -24.39
N GLU A 106 -28.09 4.49 -24.09
CA GLU A 106 -28.17 5.62 -25.02
C GLU A 106 -26.82 6.31 -25.20
N ASN A 107 -26.07 6.49 -24.11
CA ASN A 107 -24.76 7.14 -24.09
C ASN A 107 -23.71 6.29 -23.34
N PRO A 108 -23.04 5.33 -24.00
CA PRO A 108 -22.03 4.47 -23.38
C PRO A 108 -20.84 5.23 -22.76
N SER A 109 -20.58 6.45 -23.22
CA SER A 109 -19.54 7.33 -22.67
C SER A 109 -19.82 7.75 -21.22
N GLU A 110 -21.07 7.74 -20.75
CA GLU A 110 -21.43 8.08 -19.37
C GLU A 110 -20.98 7.02 -18.34
N GLY A 111 -20.63 5.81 -18.80
CA GLY A 111 -20.02 4.76 -17.97
C GLY A 111 -18.51 4.95 -17.77
N HIS A 112 -17.91 5.86 -18.52
CA HIS A 112 -16.48 6.16 -18.49
C HIS A 112 -16.21 7.36 -17.56
N GLY A 113 -15.00 7.41 -16.99
CA GLY A 113 -14.51 8.60 -16.30
C GLY A 113 -14.57 8.54 -14.77
N LEU A 114 -14.44 9.71 -14.13
CA LEU A 114 -14.09 9.77 -12.72
C LEU A 114 -15.23 9.29 -11.80
N ILE A 115 -16.44 9.77 -12.08
CA ILE A 115 -17.60 9.67 -11.20
C ILE A 115 -18.13 8.23 -11.11
N PRO A 116 -18.43 7.52 -12.22
CA PRO A 116 -18.93 6.13 -12.14
C PRO A 116 -17.95 5.21 -11.42
N THR A 117 -16.65 5.29 -11.76
CA THR A 117 -15.60 4.52 -11.11
C THR A 117 -15.50 4.81 -9.61
N PHE A 118 -15.61 6.09 -9.21
CA PHE A 118 -15.51 6.48 -7.81
C PHE A 118 -16.64 5.86 -6.99
N PHE A 119 -17.90 6.05 -7.39
CA PHE A 119 -19.05 5.52 -6.63
C PHE A 119 -19.13 4.00 -6.67
N ALA A 120 -18.78 3.37 -7.79
CA ALA A 120 -18.71 1.91 -7.87
C ALA A 120 -17.60 1.33 -6.98
N THR A 121 -16.42 1.95 -6.96
CA THR A 121 -15.31 1.55 -6.08
C THR A 121 -15.70 1.76 -4.62
N LEU A 122 -16.35 2.87 -4.29
CA LEU A 122 -16.83 3.15 -2.93
C LEU A 122 -17.88 2.13 -2.47
N ALA A 123 -18.86 1.79 -3.31
CA ALA A 123 -19.85 0.75 -3.04
C ALA A 123 -19.18 -0.62 -2.82
N ALA A 124 -18.18 -0.96 -3.64
CA ALA A 124 -17.44 -2.21 -3.51
C ALA A 124 -16.62 -2.27 -2.21
N ILE A 125 -15.93 -1.18 -1.85
CA ILE A 125 -15.14 -1.08 -0.62
C ILE A 125 -16.02 -1.21 0.62
N VAL A 126 -17.11 -0.45 0.68
CA VAL A 126 -18.02 -0.50 1.84
C VAL A 126 -18.64 -1.89 1.96
N SER A 127 -19.08 -2.47 0.83
CA SER A 127 -19.62 -3.83 0.84
C SER A 127 -18.60 -4.86 1.29
N LEU A 128 -17.35 -4.75 0.84
CA LEU A 128 -16.25 -5.62 1.26
C LEU A 128 -15.94 -5.49 2.75
N LEU A 129 -15.85 -4.27 3.28
CA LEU A 129 -15.55 -4.03 4.70
C LEU A 129 -16.64 -4.61 5.61
N VAL A 130 -17.91 -4.35 5.29
CA VAL A 130 -19.03 -4.86 6.08
C VAL A 130 -19.17 -6.37 5.93
N PHE A 131 -19.00 -6.91 4.72
CA PHE A 131 -19.00 -8.35 4.49
C PHE A 131 -17.88 -9.04 5.28
N LEU A 132 -16.63 -8.57 5.13
CA LEU A 132 -15.47 -9.15 5.80
C LEU A 132 -15.62 -9.12 7.32
N SER A 133 -15.95 -7.97 7.91
CA SER A 133 -16.13 -7.84 9.36
C SER A 133 -17.28 -8.69 9.89
N SER A 134 -18.42 -8.72 9.21
CA SER A 134 -19.55 -9.57 9.61
C SER A 134 -19.26 -11.06 9.42
N ALA A 135 -18.54 -11.45 8.36
CA ALA A 135 -18.17 -12.85 8.12
C ALA A 135 -17.20 -13.38 9.18
N ILE A 136 -16.23 -12.56 9.59
CA ILE A 136 -15.32 -12.88 10.71
C ILE A 136 -16.12 -13.01 12.01
N ALA A 137 -17.03 -12.06 12.29
CA ALA A 137 -17.87 -12.09 13.48
C ALA A 137 -18.83 -13.29 13.49
N ALA A 138 -19.42 -13.64 12.35
CA ALA A 138 -20.27 -14.82 12.22
C ALA A 138 -19.47 -16.10 12.48
N LEU A 139 -18.27 -16.21 11.93
CA LEU A 139 -17.40 -17.36 12.16
C LEU A 139 -17.00 -17.48 13.64
N HIS A 140 -16.69 -16.36 14.29
CA HIS A 140 -16.45 -16.32 15.72
C HIS A 140 -17.67 -16.81 16.51
N ASN A 141 -18.85 -16.27 16.22
CA ASN A 141 -20.09 -16.63 16.93
C ASN A 141 -20.47 -18.11 16.73
N VAL A 142 -20.15 -18.70 15.58
CA VAL A 142 -20.31 -20.15 15.35
C VAL A 142 -19.39 -20.94 16.27
N ILE A 143 -18.14 -20.52 16.43
CA ILE A 143 -17.15 -21.21 17.28
C ILE A 143 -17.50 -21.07 18.76
N SER A 144 -17.96 -19.89 19.19
CA SER A 144 -18.28 -19.60 20.60
C SER A 144 -19.69 -20.04 21.01
N GLY A 145 -20.56 -20.42 20.06
CA GLY A 145 -21.96 -20.76 20.34
C GLY A 145 -22.80 -19.58 20.81
N ASP A 146 -22.47 -18.36 20.36
CA ASP A 146 -23.09 -17.12 20.80
C ASP A 146 -24.51 -16.95 20.23
N GLU A 147 -25.45 -16.49 21.06
CA GLU A 147 -26.85 -16.24 20.70
C GLU A 147 -26.98 -15.17 19.60
N VAL A 148 -25.97 -14.31 19.43
CA VAL A 148 -25.97 -13.22 18.44
C VAL A 148 -25.68 -13.71 17.00
N LEU A 149 -25.49 -15.02 16.79
CA LEU A 149 -25.17 -15.64 15.50
C LEU A 149 -26.15 -15.28 14.37
N GLY A 150 -27.46 -15.29 14.64
CA GLY A 150 -28.47 -14.98 13.62
C GLY A 150 -28.28 -13.57 13.03
N SER A 151 -27.91 -12.61 13.88
CA SER A 151 -27.69 -11.22 13.47
C SER A 151 -26.42 -11.02 12.64
N THR A 152 -25.33 -11.74 12.95
CA THR A 152 -24.08 -11.64 12.18
C THR A 152 -24.22 -12.34 10.83
N LEU A 153 -24.86 -13.51 10.79
CA LEU A 153 -25.18 -14.22 9.54
C LEU A 153 -26.07 -13.40 8.59
N GLY A 154 -27.13 -12.78 9.10
CA GLY A 154 -28.02 -11.95 8.29
C GLY A 154 -27.27 -10.80 7.62
N ARG A 155 -26.35 -10.15 8.35
CA ARG A 155 -25.47 -9.12 7.78
C ARG A 155 -24.50 -9.69 6.75
N THR A 156 -23.85 -10.81 7.04
CA THR A 156 -22.91 -11.46 6.12
C THR A 156 -23.56 -11.83 4.79
N ILE A 157 -24.76 -12.43 4.82
CA ILE A 157 -25.48 -12.85 3.63
C ILE A 157 -25.84 -11.63 2.76
N VAL A 158 -26.44 -10.59 3.36
CA VAL A 158 -26.88 -9.41 2.62
C VAL A 158 -25.70 -8.64 2.05
N TRP A 159 -24.66 -8.37 2.84
CA TRP A 159 -23.50 -7.61 2.37
C TRP A 159 -22.60 -8.41 1.41
N GLY A 160 -22.52 -9.73 1.56
CA GLY A 160 -21.86 -10.61 0.60
C GLY A 160 -22.57 -10.62 -0.75
N THR A 161 -23.92 -10.69 -0.73
CA THR A 161 -24.74 -10.57 -1.94
C THR A 161 -24.56 -9.19 -2.58
N ALA A 162 -24.60 -8.13 -1.79
CA ALA A 162 -24.39 -6.76 -2.25
C ALA A 162 -23.01 -6.59 -2.90
N LEU A 163 -21.96 -7.12 -2.30
CA LEU A 163 -20.61 -7.11 -2.86
C LEU A 163 -20.55 -7.80 -4.24
N ILE A 164 -21.12 -8.99 -4.35
CA ILE A 164 -21.16 -9.74 -5.62
C ILE A 164 -21.93 -8.95 -6.68
N LEU A 165 -23.08 -8.37 -6.33
CA LEU A 165 -23.89 -7.57 -7.24
C LEU A 165 -23.15 -6.33 -7.72
N VAL A 166 -22.52 -5.57 -6.82
CA VAL A 166 -21.73 -4.38 -7.17
C VAL A 166 -20.59 -4.77 -8.11
N LEU A 167 -19.81 -5.80 -7.78
CA LEU A 167 -18.71 -6.25 -8.65
C LEU A 167 -19.22 -6.70 -10.02
N LYS A 168 -20.34 -7.45 -10.09
CA LYS A 168 -20.88 -7.94 -11.36
C LYS A 168 -21.43 -6.81 -12.23
N ILE A 169 -22.21 -5.89 -11.64
CA ILE A 169 -22.81 -4.77 -12.36
C ILE A 169 -21.72 -3.81 -12.84
N SER A 170 -20.79 -3.43 -11.96
CA SER A 170 -19.75 -2.47 -12.32
C SER A 170 -18.76 -3.02 -13.35
N ASN A 171 -18.38 -4.30 -13.30
CA ASN A 171 -17.57 -4.92 -14.36
C ASN A 171 -18.29 -5.02 -15.72
N SER A 172 -19.63 -4.95 -15.75
CA SER A 172 -20.41 -4.98 -16.99
C SER A 172 -20.61 -3.60 -17.63
N VAL A 173 -20.44 -2.54 -16.84
CA VAL A 173 -20.73 -1.15 -17.24
C VAL A 173 -19.45 -0.33 -17.41
N ILE A 174 -18.48 -0.51 -16.51
CA ILE A 174 -17.26 0.29 -16.46
C ILE A 174 -16.14 -0.46 -17.21
N PRO A 175 -15.32 0.23 -18.02
CA PRO A 175 -14.19 -0.39 -18.69
C PRO A 175 -13.28 -1.15 -17.73
N LYS A 176 -12.75 -2.30 -18.18
CA LYS A 176 -11.93 -3.21 -17.36
C LYS A 176 -10.73 -2.51 -16.72
N ASN A 177 -10.06 -1.59 -17.43
CA ASN A 177 -8.91 -0.86 -16.91
C ASN A 177 -9.31 0.18 -15.86
N ASP A 178 -10.42 0.91 -16.06
CA ASP A 178 -10.87 1.95 -15.14
C ASP A 178 -11.34 1.36 -13.80
N PHE A 179 -12.05 0.22 -13.84
CA PHE A 179 -12.48 -0.50 -12.66
C PHE A 179 -11.38 -1.43 -12.13
N ARG A 180 -10.13 -1.43 -12.62
CA ARG A 180 -9.11 -2.33 -12.05
C ARG A 180 -8.68 -1.91 -10.64
N ILE A 181 -8.85 -0.63 -10.29
CA ILE A 181 -8.42 -0.06 -9.01
C ILE A 181 -9.08 -0.72 -7.79
N GLN A 182 -10.35 -1.15 -7.83
CA GLN A 182 -10.93 -1.83 -6.65
C GLN A 182 -10.26 -3.17 -6.38
N TYR A 183 -9.64 -3.81 -7.36
CA TYR A 183 -8.95 -5.08 -7.08
C TYR A 183 -7.72 -4.86 -6.21
N PHE A 184 -7.00 -3.76 -6.44
CA PHE A 184 -5.88 -3.34 -5.59
C PHE A 184 -6.35 -2.88 -4.22
N VAL A 185 -7.40 -2.06 -4.12
CA VAL A 185 -7.92 -1.61 -2.82
C VAL A 185 -8.51 -2.77 -2.03
N GLY A 186 -9.29 -3.65 -2.67
CA GLY A 186 -9.84 -4.85 -2.04
C GLY A 186 -8.75 -5.82 -1.60
N SER A 187 -7.69 -5.97 -2.42
CA SER A 187 -6.48 -6.71 -2.05
C SER A 187 -5.81 -6.09 -0.83
N PHE A 188 -5.66 -4.76 -0.75
CA PHE A 188 -5.06 -4.09 0.41
C PHE A 188 -5.83 -4.38 1.71
N ILE A 189 -7.16 -4.22 1.68
CA ILE A 189 -8.04 -4.46 2.84
C ILE A 189 -7.93 -5.91 3.31
N THR A 190 -8.04 -6.85 2.36
CA THR A 190 -8.02 -8.29 2.67
C THR A 190 -6.62 -8.78 3.05
N ALA A 191 -5.56 -8.22 2.47
CA ALA A 191 -4.17 -8.46 2.87
C ALA A 191 -3.92 -8.00 4.31
N LEU A 192 -4.40 -6.82 4.69
CA LEU A 192 -4.26 -6.31 6.06
C LEU A 192 -4.99 -7.19 7.06
N ALA A 193 -6.23 -7.62 6.74
CA ALA A 193 -6.97 -8.55 7.59
C ALA A 193 -6.28 -9.92 7.67
N ALA A 194 -5.72 -10.42 6.57
CA ALA A 194 -4.96 -11.67 6.55
C ALA A 194 -3.67 -11.56 7.36
N LEU A 195 -2.98 -10.43 7.30
CA LEU A 195 -1.82 -10.14 8.14
C LEU A 195 -2.22 -10.17 9.63
N ILE A 196 -3.32 -9.51 10.02
CA ILE A 196 -3.82 -9.52 11.40
C ILE A 196 -4.16 -10.94 11.85
N GLY A 197 -4.89 -11.71 11.03
CA GLY A 197 -5.21 -13.11 11.32
C GLY A 197 -3.96 -13.97 11.50
N LEU A 198 -2.97 -13.82 10.59
CA LEU A 198 -1.70 -14.53 10.68
C LEU A 198 -0.93 -14.17 11.96
N VAL A 199 -0.90 -12.89 12.34
CA VAL A 199 -0.28 -12.44 13.59
C VAL A 199 -0.97 -13.04 14.80
N GLN A 200 -2.30 -13.10 14.84
CA GLN A 200 -3.03 -13.71 15.96
C GLN A 200 -2.73 -15.22 16.08
N VAL A 201 -2.69 -15.94 14.95
CA VAL A 201 -2.33 -17.37 14.94
C VAL A 201 -0.91 -17.58 15.43
N LEU A 202 0.07 -16.88 14.84
CA LEU A 202 1.47 -17.01 15.21
C LEU A 202 1.72 -16.55 16.66
N GLY A 203 1.07 -15.46 17.09
CA GLY A 203 1.18 -14.93 18.45
C GLY A 203 0.62 -15.91 19.48
N GLY A 204 -0.54 -16.52 19.19
CA GLY A 204 -1.10 -17.58 20.02
C GLY A 204 -0.21 -18.82 20.09
N VAL A 205 0.34 -19.27 18.97
CA VAL A 205 1.30 -20.41 18.94
C VAL A 205 2.57 -20.08 19.72
N LEU A 206 3.15 -18.90 19.53
CA LEU A 206 4.33 -18.45 20.28
C LEU A 206 4.03 -18.32 21.78
N ALA A 207 2.86 -17.80 22.15
CA ALA A 207 2.45 -17.71 23.54
C ALA A 207 2.30 -19.10 24.17
N LEU A 208 1.77 -20.09 23.47
CA LEU A 208 1.70 -21.48 23.93
C LEU A 208 3.08 -22.12 24.11
N LEU A 209 4.02 -21.83 23.20
CA LEU A 209 5.40 -22.32 23.30
C LEU A 209 6.14 -21.69 24.47
N LEU A 210 5.95 -20.38 24.69
CA LEU A 210 6.63 -19.61 25.73
C LEU A 210 5.99 -19.78 27.13
N SER A 211 4.70 -20.08 27.22
CA SER A 211 3.98 -20.35 28.49
C SER A 211 4.17 -21.77 29.04
N GLN A 212 5.08 -22.57 28.48
CA GLN A 212 5.46 -23.81 29.15
C GLN A 212 6.20 -23.47 30.46
N GLN A 213 5.91 -24.22 31.53
CA GLN A 213 6.46 -24.02 32.90
C GLN A 213 8.00 -23.90 32.95
N THR A 214 8.68 -24.33 31.89
CA THR A 214 10.13 -24.19 31.70
C THR A 214 10.61 -22.75 31.41
N PHE A 215 9.75 -21.85 30.92
CA PHE A 215 10.12 -20.48 30.55
C PHE A 215 9.44 -19.39 31.40
N PHE A 216 8.13 -19.51 31.66
CA PHE A 216 7.39 -18.56 32.49
C PHE A 216 6.35 -19.29 33.36
N ASP A 217 6.18 -18.87 34.62
CA ASP A 217 5.22 -19.46 35.58
C ASP A 217 3.78 -18.94 35.32
N THR A 218 3.35 -18.99 34.05
CA THR A 218 2.05 -18.46 33.59
C THR A 218 1.07 -19.57 33.24
N GLN A 219 -0.21 -19.30 33.47
CA GLN A 219 -1.31 -20.25 33.24
C GLN A 219 -1.47 -20.54 31.74
N LYS A 220 -1.51 -21.82 31.36
CA LYS A 220 -1.69 -22.25 29.95
C LYS A 220 -2.98 -21.68 29.36
N LEU A 221 -2.91 -21.11 28.16
CA LEU A 221 -4.12 -20.86 27.37
C LEU A 221 -4.76 -22.20 27.00
N ALA A 222 -6.00 -22.43 27.44
CA ALA A 222 -6.77 -23.60 27.06
C ALA A 222 -7.15 -23.52 25.57
N LEU A 223 -6.94 -24.62 24.84
CA LEU A 223 -7.28 -24.73 23.40
C LEU A 223 -8.78 -24.56 23.10
N VAL A 224 -9.64 -24.64 24.12
CA VAL A 224 -11.12 -24.59 24.02
C VAL A 224 -11.69 -23.51 24.94
N SER A 225 -10.99 -22.39 25.14
CA SER A 225 -11.58 -21.22 25.81
C SER A 225 -12.40 -20.36 24.83
N PRO A 226 -13.46 -19.67 25.29
CA PRO A 226 -14.21 -18.70 24.49
C PRO A 226 -13.33 -17.54 23.96
N GLU A 227 -12.21 -17.26 24.62
CA GLU A 227 -11.24 -16.23 24.24
C GLU A 227 -9.99 -16.84 23.58
N ASN A 228 -10.13 -17.84 22.71
CA ASN A 228 -8.98 -18.46 22.05
C ASN A 228 -8.46 -17.56 20.89
N PRO A 229 -7.29 -16.90 21.03
CA PRO A 229 -6.76 -16.02 19.99
C PRO A 229 -6.38 -16.79 18.72
N ILE A 230 -6.05 -18.09 18.83
CA ILE A 230 -5.72 -18.94 17.68
C ILE A 230 -6.99 -19.26 16.89
N GLY A 231 -8.10 -19.56 17.57
CA GLY A 231 -9.39 -19.82 16.90
C GLY A 231 -9.90 -18.60 16.13
N ILE A 232 -9.87 -17.44 16.77
CA ILE A 232 -10.23 -16.15 16.15
C ILE A 232 -9.27 -15.81 14.99
N GLY A 233 -7.97 -16.01 15.21
CA GLY A 233 -6.92 -15.75 14.23
C GLY A 233 -7.05 -16.63 13.00
N LEU A 234 -7.29 -17.94 13.18
CA LEU A 234 -7.48 -18.89 12.09
C LEU A 234 -8.71 -18.54 11.27
N GLY A 235 -9.83 -18.25 11.94
CA GLY A 235 -11.05 -17.87 11.24
C GLY A 235 -10.88 -16.58 10.42
N THR A 236 -10.22 -15.58 11.03
CA THR A 236 -9.87 -14.34 10.35
C THR A 236 -8.96 -14.60 9.15
N LEU A 237 -7.90 -15.39 9.32
CA LEU A 237 -6.92 -15.71 8.28
C LEU A 237 -7.53 -16.47 7.11
N VAL A 238 -8.39 -17.46 7.37
CA VAL A 238 -9.04 -18.25 6.32
C VAL A 238 -9.99 -17.36 5.51
N MET A 239 -10.84 -16.58 6.17
CA MET A 239 -11.81 -15.71 5.48
C MET A 239 -11.12 -14.61 4.67
N SER A 240 -10.21 -13.87 5.31
CA SER A 240 -9.46 -12.78 4.65
C SER A 240 -8.50 -13.31 3.59
N GLY A 241 -7.85 -14.45 3.82
CA GLY A 241 -6.97 -15.12 2.87
C GLY A 241 -7.71 -15.59 1.61
N ALA A 242 -8.90 -16.16 1.74
CA ALA A 242 -9.74 -16.54 0.60
C ALA A 242 -10.11 -15.33 -0.27
N LEU A 243 -10.50 -14.21 0.37
CA LEU A 243 -10.78 -12.97 -0.35
C LEU A 243 -9.51 -12.36 -0.94
N TRP A 244 -8.38 -12.42 -0.25
CA TRP A 244 -7.11 -11.95 -0.76
C TRP A 244 -6.68 -12.74 -2.01
N ILE A 245 -6.88 -14.05 -2.05
CA ILE A 245 -6.66 -14.86 -3.26
C ILE A 245 -7.55 -14.36 -4.41
N TYR A 246 -8.81 -14.07 -4.15
CA TYR A 246 -9.71 -13.53 -5.18
C TYR A 246 -9.26 -12.15 -5.67
N TYR A 247 -8.98 -11.20 -4.77
CA TYR A 247 -8.64 -9.83 -5.13
C TYR A 247 -7.23 -9.71 -5.72
N TRP A 248 -6.25 -10.33 -5.09
CA TRP A 248 -4.85 -10.26 -5.46
C TRP A 248 -4.47 -11.27 -6.53
N ILE A 249 -4.47 -12.56 -6.19
CA ILE A 249 -3.92 -13.63 -7.03
C ILE A 249 -4.69 -13.76 -8.34
N LYS A 250 -6.03 -13.77 -8.26
CA LYS A 250 -6.89 -13.99 -9.44
C LYS A 250 -7.05 -12.74 -10.32
N ASN A 251 -7.14 -11.54 -9.73
CA ASN A 251 -7.55 -10.34 -10.46
C ASN A 251 -6.44 -9.28 -10.57
N ALA A 252 -5.88 -8.80 -9.46
CA ALA A 252 -4.91 -7.70 -9.49
C ALA A 252 -3.54 -8.12 -10.06
N ASN A 253 -3.05 -9.32 -9.71
CA ASN A 253 -1.74 -9.85 -10.06
C ASN A 253 -1.67 -10.51 -11.46
N THR A 254 -2.32 -9.90 -12.44
CA THR A 254 -2.44 -10.43 -13.82
C THR A 254 -1.54 -9.71 -14.81
N ASN A 255 -1.38 -8.38 -14.68
CA ASN A 255 -0.50 -7.57 -15.52
C ASN A 255 0.61 -6.91 -14.69
N LYS A 256 1.82 -7.48 -14.75
CA LYS A 256 2.98 -7.15 -13.90
C LYS A 256 3.80 -5.95 -14.36
N SER A 257 3.53 -5.41 -15.55
CA SER A 257 4.21 -4.19 -16.06
C SER A 257 3.39 -2.92 -15.83
N ASP A 258 2.22 -3.02 -15.22
CA ASP A 258 1.35 -1.88 -14.96
C ASP A 258 1.87 -1.04 -13.77
N THR A 259 1.78 0.28 -13.89
CA THR A 259 2.16 1.24 -12.85
C THR A 259 1.38 1.02 -11.56
N LEU A 260 0.06 0.72 -11.64
CA LEU A 260 -0.74 0.44 -10.44
C LEU A 260 -0.27 -0.81 -9.72
N TRP A 261 0.11 -1.84 -10.49
CA TRP A 261 0.65 -3.07 -9.96
C TRP A 261 2.00 -2.82 -9.28
N LEU A 262 2.92 -2.12 -9.94
CA LEU A 262 4.22 -1.78 -9.38
C LEU A 262 4.09 -0.93 -8.11
N ALA A 263 3.22 0.09 -8.12
CA ALA A 263 2.96 0.93 -6.96
C ALA A 263 2.42 0.11 -5.77
N TYR A 264 1.48 -0.80 -6.02
CA TYR A 264 0.95 -1.67 -4.97
C TYR A 264 2.03 -2.60 -4.40
N VAL A 265 2.77 -3.32 -5.26
CA VAL A 265 3.78 -4.29 -4.82
C VAL A 265 4.92 -3.60 -4.07
N LEU A 266 5.42 -2.48 -4.59
CA LEU A 266 6.55 -1.78 -3.98
C LEU A 266 6.14 -1.03 -2.71
N ILE A 267 5.06 -0.23 -2.73
CA ILE A 267 4.71 0.63 -1.59
C ILE A 267 4.02 -0.18 -0.49
N ALA A 268 2.90 -0.84 -0.82
CA ALA A 268 2.12 -1.56 0.19
C ALA A 268 2.72 -2.94 0.49
N GLY A 269 3.13 -3.67 -0.56
CA GLY A 269 3.61 -5.05 -0.44
C GLY A 269 5.01 -5.19 0.13
N VAL A 270 5.94 -4.33 -0.27
CA VAL A 270 7.34 -4.33 0.21
C VAL A 270 7.54 -3.26 1.29
N GLY A 271 7.21 -2.00 1.01
CA GLY A 271 7.50 -0.89 1.90
C GLY A 271 6.76 -0.99 3.24
N GLY A 272 5.43 -1.09 3.18
CA GLY A 272 4.59 -1.16 4.37
C GLY A 272 4.90 -2.37 5.25
N THR A 273 5.13 -3.53 4.66
CA THR A 273 5.40 -4.78 5.40
C THR A 273 6.82 -4.82 5.97
N LEU A 274 7.79 -4.19 5.31
CA LEU A 274 9.14 -4.00 5.85
C LEU A 274 9.14 -3.09 7.08
N VAL A 275 8.39 -1.97 7.03
CA VAL A 275 8.23 -1.07 8.20
C VAL A 275 7.65 -1.86 9.37
N ILE A 276 6.56 -2.61 9.14
CA ILE A 276 5.95 -3.47 10.18
C ILE A 276 6.96 -4.46 10.76
N ALA A 277 7.76 -5.10 9.91
CA ALA A 277 8.77 -6.07 10.34
C ALA A 277 9.88 -5.42 11.19
N ILE A 278 10.47 -4.32 10.71
CA ILE A 278 11.54 -3.59 11.42
C ILE A 278 11.04 -3.05 12.76
N THR A 279 9.87 -2.42 12.78
CA THR A 279 9.29 -1.86 14.00
C THR A 279 9.00 -2.95 15.03
N SER A 280 8.38 -4.06 14.61
CA SER A 280 8.00 -5.13 15.55
C SER A 280 9.22 -5.92 16.07
N LEU A 281 10.23 -6.10 15.22
CA LEU A 281 11.51 -6.67 15.63
C LEU A 281 12.24 -5.74 16.61
N SER A 282 12.19 -4.43 16.37
CA SER A 282 12.75 -3.43 17.29
C SER A 282 12.03 -3.45 18.64
N ILE A 283 10.69 -3.54 18.67
CA ILE A 283 9.94 -3.65 19.94
C ILE A 283 10.34 -4.92 20.71
N SER A 284 10.52 -6.05 20.01
CA SER A 284 10.88 -7.32 20.63
C SER A 284 12.29 -7.25 21.24
N LEU A 285 13.27 -6.78 20.48
CA LEU A 285 14.65 -6.64 20.95
C LEU A 285 14.76 -5.61 22.07
N TYR A 286 13.97 -4.53 21.99
CA TYR A 286 13.92 -3.49 23.02
C TYR A 286 13.50 -4.06 24.38
N GLN A 287 12.44 -4.88 24.42
CA GLN A 287 11.99 -5.51 25.67
C GLN A 287 13.06 -6.41 26.27
N VAL A 288 13.73 -7.21 25.44
CA VAL A 288 14.84 -8.05 25.89
C VAL A 288 15.96 -7.19 26.49
N LEU A 289 16.35 -6.11 25.83
CA LEU A 289 17.41 -5.23 26.33
C LEU A 289 17.01 -4.49 27.62
N VAL A 290 15.76 -4.05 27.73
CA VAL A 290 15.24 -3.41 28.95
C VAL A 290 15.28 -4.36 30.14
N TRP A 291 14.96 -5.63 29.94
CA TRP A 291 15.04 -6.63 31.02
C TRP A 291 16.45 -6.80 31.60
N PHE A 292 17.49 -6.76 30.75
CA PHE A 292 18.87 -7.01 31.18
C PHE A 292 19.64 -5.74 31.61
N VAL A 293 19.35 -4.60 30.98
CA VAL A 293 20.15 -3.38 31.12
C VAL A 293 19.32 -2.19 31.61
N GLY A 294 18.05 -2.16 31.23
CA GLY A 294 17.14 -1.06 31.53
C GLY A 294 16.32 -1.31 32.79
N GLU A 295 15.17 -0.65 32.85
CA GLU A 295 14.21 -0.81 33.92
C GLU A 295 12.92 -1.46 33.40
N PRO A 296 12.66 -2.74 33.76
CA PRO A 296 11.49 -3.45 33.29
C PRO A 296 10.21 -2.89 33.93
N THR A 297 9.13 -2.95 33.16
CA THR A 297 7.78 -2.51 33.56
C THR A 297 7.22 -3.30 34.75
N SER A 298 7.69 -4.52 34.97
CA SER A 298 7.38 -5.37 36.12
C SER A 298 8.59 -6.22 36.45
N GLN A 299 8.77 -6.53 37.73
CA GLN A 299 9.77 -7.52 38.19
C GLN A 299 9.35 -8.96 37.84
N ASN A 300 8.08 -9.16 37.46
CA ASN A 300 7.61 -10.42 36.93
C ASN A 300 7.96 -10.52 35.44
N ALA A 301 8.79 -11.50 35.08
CA ALA A 301 9.21 -11.73 33.70
C ALA A 301 8.03 -12.02 32.76
N GLY A 302 7.02 -12.76 33.23
CA GLY A 302 5.82 -13.07 32.45
C GLY A 302 5.00 -11.82 32.11
N GLU A 303 4.90 -10.87 33.04
CA GLU A 303 4.21 -9.59 32.80
C GLU A 303 5.01 -8.69 31.87
N HIS A 304 6.34 -8.60 32.06
CA HIS A 304 7.20 -7.79 31.20
C HIS A 304 7.20 -8.29 29.75
N PHE A 305 7.28 -9.61 29.54
CA PHE A 305 7.36 -10.23 28.22
C PHE A 305 6.01 -10.62 27.61
N ALA A 306 4.89 -10.21 28.22
CA ALA A 306 3.55 -10.55 27.74
C ALA A 306 3.30 -10.16 26.27
N SER A 307 3.99 -9.15 25.76
CA SER A 307 3.83 -8.67 24.38
C SER A 307 4.85 -9.23 23.37
N ILE A 308 5.90 -9.95 23.82
CA ILE A 308 6.89 -10.59 22.93
C ILE A 308 6.26 -11.54 21.91
N PRO A 309 5.33 -12.44 22.27
CA PRO A 309 4.72 -13.34 21.29
C PRO A 309 4.06 -12.57 20.14
N GLN A 310 3.38 -11.47 20.46
CA GLN A 310 2.69 -10.64 19.48
C GLN A 310 3.67 -9.85 18.59
N SER A 311 4.71 -9.25 19.17
CA SER A 311 5.69 -8.47 18.41
C SER A 311 6.54 -9.37 17.50
N LEU A 312 6.94 -10.57 17.96
CA LEU A 312 7.63 -11.55 17.12
C LEU A 312 6.73 -12.10 16.01
N ALA A 313 5.47 -12.42 16.32
CA ALA A 313 4.49 -12.82 15.31
C ALA A 313 4.30 -11.75 14.23
N THR A 314 4.23 -10.47 14.64
CA THR A 314 4.10 -9.33 13.74
C THR A 314 5.36 -9.16 12.87
N ALA A 315 6.55 -9.31 13.46
CA ALA A 315 7.80 -9.26 12.72
C ALA A 315 7.89 -10.37 11.66
N PHE A 316 7.53 -11.60 12.04
CA PHE A 316 7.56 -12.75 11.15
C PHE A 316 6.51 -12.64 10.03
N ALA A 317 5.28 -12.25 10.37
CA ALA A 317 4.21 -12.05 9.40
C ALA A 317 4.55 -10.93 8.40
N GLY A 318 5.07 -9.80 8.89
CA GLY A 318 5.57 -8.71 8.05
C GLY A 318 6.67 -9.17 7.10
N PHE A 319 7.64 -9.94 7.61
CA PHE A 319 8.71 -10.52 6.79
C PHE A 319 8.18 -11.48 5.71
N LEU A 320 7.23 -12.35 6.04
CA LEU A 320 6.61 -13.27 5.05
C LEU A 320 5.91 -12.51 3.93
N PHE A 321 5.16 -11.45 4.27
CA PHE A 321 4.50 -10.61 3.27
C PHE A 321 5.51 -9.86 2.40
N TRP A 322 6.56 -9.30 3.02
CA TRP A 322 7.66 -8.68 2.28
C TRP A 322 8.31 -9.68 1.32
N TRP A 323 8.60 -10.90 1.79
CA TRP A 323 9.24 -11.94 0.99
C TRP A 323 8.37 -12.35 -0.19
N TYR A 324 7.07 -12.55 0.04
CA TYR A 324 6.12 -12.85 -1.02
C TYR A 324 6.11 -11.74 -2.09
N HIS A 325 5.96 -10.47 -1.72
CA HIS A 325 5.91 -9.38 -2.70
C HIS A 325 7.25 -9.14 -3.40
N LYS A 326 8.37 -9.29 -2.71
CA LYS A 326 9.72 -9.29 -3.32
C LYS A 326 9.84 -10.37 -4.38
N SER A 327 9.33 -11.58 -4.10
CA SER A 327 9.43 -12.72 -5.04
C SER A 327 8.66 -12.52 -6.35
N LEU A 328 7.74 -11.56 -6.39
CA LEU A 328 7.00 -11.20 -7.60
C LEU A 328 7.81 -10.29 -8.54
N LEU A 329 8.85 -9.62 -8.04
CA LEU A 329 9.66 -8.72 -8.83
C LEU A 329 10.58 -9.51 -9.77
N PRO A 330 10.78 -9.06 -11.01
CA PRO A 330 11.59 -9.78 -11.99
C PRO A 330 13.04 -9.88 -11.53
N ASN A 331 13.63 -11.07 -11.67
CA ASN A 331 15.03 -11.34 -11.37
C ASN A 331 15.79 -11.59 -12.68
N GLU A 332 15.94 -10.53 -13.47
CA GLU A 332 16.66 -10.55 -14.75
C GLU A 332 18.17 -10.48 -14.54
N SER A 333 18.93 -10.94 -15.54
CA SER A 333 20.40 -10.83 -15.57
C SER A 333 20.87 -9.38 -15.64
N GLU A 334 20.10 -8.52 -16.31
CA GLU A 334 20.33 -7.08 -16.36
C GLU A 334 19.45 -6.35 -15.34
N ARG A 335 20.04 -5.38 -14.65
CA ARG A 335 19.38 -4.63 -13.60
C ARG A 335 18.30 -3.71 -14.17
N THR A 336 17.04 -4.01 -13.83
CA THR A 336 15.87 -3.23 -14.27
C THR A 336 15.56 -2.05 -13.33
N ASP A 337 14.81 -1.05 -13.81
CA ASP A 337 14.35 0.06 -12.97
C ASP A 337 13.40 -0.38 -11.85
N VAL A 338 12.71 -1.50 -12.02
CA VAL A 338 11.90 -2.13 -10.96
C VAL A 338 12.79 -2.62 -9.83
N GLN A 339 13.90 -3.31 -10.15
CA GLN A 339 14.88 -3.74 -9.16
C GLN A 339 15.56 -2.54 -8.47
N ARG A 340 15.94 -1.50 -9.23
CA ARG A 340 16.46 -0.25 -8.67
C ARG A 340 15.47 0.35 -7.68
N THR A 341 14.22 0.52 -8.09
CA THR A 341 13.18 1.14 -7.25
C THR A 341 12.97 0.37 -5.96
N TYR A 342 12.97 -0.97 -6.02
CA TYR A 342 12.91 -1.83 -4.85
C TYR A 342 14.09 -1.61 -3.89
N GLU A 343 15.33 -1.65 -4.37
CA GLU A 343 16.51 -1.51 -3.51
C GLU A 343 16.63 -0.10 -2.90
N TYR A 344 16.37 0.94 -3.70
CA TYR A 344 16.34 2.32 -3.23
C TYR A 344 15.20 2.56 -2.21
N LEU A 345 14.04 1.93 -2.39
CA LEU A 345 12.93 2.01 -1.43
C LEU A 345 13.30 1.36 -0.09
N VAL A 346 13.86 0.15 -0.11
CA VAL A 346 14.29 -0.56 1.11
C VAL A 346 15.40 0.21 1.83
N SER A 347 16.35 0.77 1.06
CA SER A 347 17.40 1.65 1.60
C SER A 347 16.79 2.91 2.24
N ALA A 348 15.86 3.59 1.58
CA ALA A 348 15.20 4.80 2.10
C ALA A 348 14.47 4.53 3.43
N ILE A 349 13.66 3.47 3.50
CA ILE A 349 12.90 3.11 4.70
C ILE A 349 13.84 2.85 5.89
N SER A 350 14.89 2.07 5.64
CA SER A 350 15.85 1.70 6.67
C SER A 350 16.71 2.89 7.12
N LEU A 351 17.02 3.81 6.20
CA LEU A 351 17.70 5.07 6.49
C LEU A 351 16.85 5.99 7.37
N ILE A 352 15.56 6.16 7.03
CA ILE A 352 14.63 6.97 7.81
C ILE A 352 14.51 6.42 9.24
N ALA A 353 14.32 5.11 9.38
CA ALA A 353 14.27 4.47 10.70
C ALA A 353 15.56 4.67 11.49
N SER A 354 16.72 4.51 10.85
CA SER A 354 18.04 4.74 11.48
C SER A 354 18.22 6.20 11.90
N ALA A 355 17.81 7.15 11.05
CA ALA A 355 17.87 8.58 11.32
C ALA A 355 16.98 8.97 12.51
N ILE A 356 15.79 8.37 12.63
CA ILE A 356 14.91 8.55 13.79
C ILE A 356 15.61 8.04 15.06
N GLY A 357 16.23 6.85 15.01
CA GLY A 357 17.02 6.32 16.11
C GLY A 357 18.15 7.27 16.53
N ILE A 358 18.93 7.78 15.57
CA ILE A 358 20.00 8.77 15.83
C ILE A 358 19.45 10.04 16.47
N SER A 359 18.31 10.56 15.99
CA SER A 359 17.66 11.73 16.59
C SER A 359 17.29 11.48 18.06
N ILE A 360 16.76 10.31 18.40
CA ILE A 360 16.40 9.98 19.79
C ILE A 360 17.66 9.88 20.66
N VAL A 361 18.77 9.33 20.16
CA VAL A 361 20.05 9.32 20.89
C VAL A 361 20.53 10.74 21.19
N ILE A 362 20.45 11.64 20.21
CA ILE A 362 20.84 13.05 20.39
C ILE A 362 19.91 13.76 21.38
N VAL A 363 18.60 13.50 21.31
CA VAL A 363 17.62 14.01 22.27
C VAL A 363 18.00 13.58 23.69
N ALA A 364 18.25 12.29 23.91
CA ALA A 364 18.65 11.76 25.21
C ALA A 364 19.99 12.35 25.70
N LEU A 365 20.93 12.62 24.78
CA LEU A 365 22.18 13.31 25.11
C LEU A 365 21.96 14.77 25.52
N ILE A 366 21.00 15.49 24.92
CA ILE A 366 20.67 16.85 25.32
C ILE A 366 19.94 16.87 26.66
N GLU A 367 19.00 15.95 26.88
CA GLU A 367 18.34 15.77 28.19
C GLU A 367 19.40 15.52 29.27
N SER A 368 20.43 14.74 28.94
CA SER A 368 21.56 14.47 29.83
C SER A 368 22.27 15.73 30.32
N LEU A 369 22.53 16.64 29.39
CA LEU A 369 23.34 17.83 29.66
C LEU A 369 22.52 18.96 30.33
N THR A 370 21.20 18.93 30.24
CA THR A 370 20.32 20.04 30.66
C THR A 370 19.55 19.78 31.94
N SER A 371 19.32 18.53 32.30
CA SER A 371 18.54 18.17 33.49
C SER A 371 19.42 18.24 34.74
N GLN A 372 19.06 19.06 35.73
CA GLN A 372 19.63 18.96 37.09
C GLN A 372 19.19 17.68 37.80
N VAL A 373 18.11 17.04 37.31
CA VAL A 373 17.68 15.71 37.71
C VAL A 373 18.47 14.69 36.90
N GLN A 374 19.25 13.88 37.61
CA GLN A 374 20.13 12.87 37.05
C GLN A 374 19.48 12.03 35.93
N LEU A 375 20.25 11.77 34.87
CA LEU A 375 20.08 10.62 33.97
C LEU A 375 20.12 9.26 34.67
N ALA A 376 20.31 9.24 35.98
CA ALA A 376 20.17 8.07 36.82
C ALA A 376 18.71 7.80 37.22
N GLY A 377 17.74 8.31 36.46
CA GLY A 377 16.36 7.89 36.53
C GLY A 377 16.03 6.94 35.38
N ALA A 378 15.63 5.72 35.72
CA ALA A 378 14.72 4.82 35.01
C ALA A 378 14.38 5.03 33.53
N GLY A 379 13.80 6.18 33.19
CA GLY A 379 13.31 6.47 31.84
C GLY A 379 14.41 6.76 30.82
N ALA A 380 15.57 7.28 31.24
CA ALA A 380 16.63 7.73 30.32
C ALA A 380 17.34 6.55 29.64
N ILE A 381 17.70 5.51 30.42
CA ILE A 381 18.33 4.30 29.89
C ILE A 381 17.38 3.58 28.94
N ASN A 382 16.09 3.48 29.28
CA ASN A 382 15.08 2.86 28.43
C ASN A 382 14.90 3.61 27.11
N THR A 383 14.92 4.94 27.10
CA THR A 383 14.87 5.73 25.85
C THR A 383 16.09 5.47 24.97
N LEU A 384 17.29 5.42 25.56
CA LEU A 384 18.53 5.10 24.85
C LEU A 384 18.53 3.67 24.29
N LEU A 385 18.05 2.70 25.06
CA LEU A 385 17.90 1.32 24.61
C LEU A 385 16.91 1.24 23.45
N GLY A 386 15.79 1.96 23.50
CA GLY A 386 14.83 2.05 22.40
C GLY A 386 15.47 2.61 21.12
N ALA A 387 16.19 3.73 21.24
CA ALA A 387 16.88 4.35 20.12
C ALA A 387 17.97 3.45 19.52
N GLY A 388 18.82 2.86 20.38
CA GLY A 388 19.86 1.93 20.00
C GLY A 388 19.30 0.70 19.31
N THR A 389 18.16 0.19 19.79
CA THR A 389 17.50 -0.96 19.17
C THR A 389 17.06 -0.67 17.74
N VAL A 390 16.42 0.47 17.49
CA VAL A 390 16.00 0.85 16.12
C VAL A 390 17.22 0.96 15.20
N ILE A 391 18.34 1.53 15.66
CA ILE A 391 19.58 1.62 14.89
C ILE A 391 20.16 0.22 14.61
N VAL A 392 20.20 -0.67 15.61
CA VAL A 392 20.72 -2.04 15.48
C VAL A 392 19.89 -2.87 14.51
N VAL A 393 18.58 -2.63 14.43
CA VAL A 393 17.70 -3.36 13.50
C VAL A 393 17.71 -2.74 12.10
N ALA A 394 17.51 -1.43 11.97
CA ALA A 394 17.37 -0.76 10.68
C ALA A 394 18.72 -0.41 10.02
N GLY A 395 19.75 -0.09 10.81
CA GLY A 395 21.07 0.31 10.34
C GLY A 395 21.74 -0.74 9.45
N PRO A 396 21.78 -2.03 9.84
CA PRO A 396 22.32 -3.09 8.99
C PRO A 396 21.55 -3.28 7.69
N VAL A 397 20.23 -3.10 7.69
CA VAL A 397 19.41 -3.19 6.47
C VAL A 397 19.77 -2.05 5.52
N TRP A 398 19.86 -0.81 6.02
CA TRP A 398 20.33 0.31 5.21
C TRP A 398 21.74 0.05 4.67
N TRP A 399 22.68 -0.35 5.53
CA TRP A 399 24.06 -0.63 5.15
C TRP A 399 24.15 -1.68 4.06
N HIS A 400 23.42 -2.80 4.18
CA HIS A 400 23.42 -3.87 3.19
C HIS A 400 22.92 -3.39 1.82
N PHE A 401 21.74 -2.77 1.77
CA PHE A 401 21.16 -2.33 0.49
C PHE A 401 21.95 -1.17 -0.12
N TRP A 402 22.38 -0.21 0.70
CA TRP A 402 23.14 0.93 0.23
C TRP A 402 24.54 0.56 -0.25
N SER A 403 25.27 -0.29 0.48
CA SER A 403 26.59 -0.76 0.06
C SER A 403 26.52 -1.55 -1.26
N ARG A 404 25.47 -2.35 -1.46
CA ARG A 404 25.21 -3.04 -2.72
C ARG A 404 24.94 -2.06 -3.86
N ILE A 405 24.07 -1.07 -3.65
CA ILE A 405 23.80 0.00 -4.64
C ILE A 405 25.11 0.73 -5.00
N GLN A 406 25.94 1.06 -4.01
CA GLN A 406 27.21 1.75 -4.24
C GLN A 406 28.27 0.86 -4.92
N SER A 407 28.26 -0.44 -4.64
CA SER A 407 29.13 -1.40 -5.33
C SER A 407 28.76 -1.52 -6.81
N ILE A 408 27.46 -1.61 -7.11
CA ILE A 408 26.94 -1.63 -8.49
C ILE A 408 27.27 -0.31 -9.19
N ALA A 409 27.08 0.83 -8.53
CA ALA A 409 27.40 2.13 -9.10
C ALA A 409 28.88 2.31 -9.45
N ARG A 410 29.79 1.61 -8.76
CA ARG A 410 31.22 1.60 -9.11
C ARG A 410 31.54 0.66 -10.27
N ALA A 411 30.87 -0.49 -10.32
CA ALA A 411 31.08 -1.48 -11.38
C ALA A 411 30.45 -1.06 -12.73
N GLU A 412 29.24 -0.50 -12.69
CA GLU A 412 28.41 -0.13 -13.84
C GLU A 412 28.05 1.36 -13.81
N SER A 413 29.08 2.21 -13.70
CA SER A 413 28.94 3.66 -13.48
C SER A 413 27.96 4.34 -14.44
N ASN A 414 28.07 4.10 -15.75
CA ASN A 414 27.18 4.75 -16.72
C ASN A 414 25.71 4.33 -16.58
N ALA A 415 25.43 3.06 -16.28
CA ALA A 415 24.06 2.55 -16.18
C ALA A 415 23.37 2.96 -14.87
N GLU A 416 24.11 3.00 -13.76
CA GLU A 416 23.52 3.33 -12.46
C GLU A 416 23.48 4.85 -12.19
N LEU A 417 24.52 5.60 -12.60
CA LEU A 417 24.58 7.05 -12.36
C LEU A 417 23.63 7.85 -13.26
N SER A 418 23.37 7.35 -14.47
CA SER A 418 22.37 7.96 -15.37
C SER A 418 20.93 7.56 -15.01
N SER A 419 20.72 6.63 -14.07
CA SER A 419 19.38 6.13 -13.75
C SER A 419 18.48 7.23 -13.14
N PRO A 420 17.24 7.38 -13.62
CA PRO A 420 16.29 8.32 -13.03
C PRO A 420 15.92 7.93 -11.59
N VAL A 421 15.93 6.64 -11.26
CA VAL A 421 15.59 6.15 -9.91
C VAL A 421 16.59 6.67 -8.87
N ARG A 422 17.89 6.60 -9.18
CA ARG A 422 18.96 7.12 -8.31
C ARG A 422 18.80 8.62 -8.10
N ARG A 423 18.53 9.36 -9.19
CA ARG A 423 18.34 10.82 -9.13
C ARG A 423 17.11 11.19 -8.29
N ILE A 424 15.99 10.49 -8.48
CA ILE A 424 14.75 10.67 -7.71
C ILE A 424 15.01 10.38 -6.24
N TYR A 425 15.70 9.29 -5.89
CA TYR A 425 16.04 8.96 -4.50
C TYR A 425 16.82 10.11 -3.82
N LEU A 426 17.89 10.60 -4.44
CA LEU A 426 18.70 11.68 -3.88
C LEU A 426 17.90 12.97 -3.73
N PHE A 427 17.08 13.33 -4.74
CA PHE A 427 16.24 14.53 -4.67
C PHE A 427 15.12 14.42 -3.64
N LEU A 428 14.48 13.26 -3.50
CA LEU A 428 13.48 13.04 -2.45
C LEU A 428 14.12 13.11 -1.06
N LEU A 429 15.33 12.57 -0.91
CA LEU A 429 16.08 12.65 0.35
C LEU A 429 16.37 14.11 0.74
N PHE A 430 16.89 14.93 -0.19
CA PHE A 430 17.13 16.35 0.10
C PHE A 430 15.85 17.15 0.24
N GLY A 431 14.81 16.85 -0.53
CA GLY A 431 13.51 17.53 -0.45
C GLY A 431 12.81 17.27 0.87
N ALA A 432 12.61 16.00 1.24
CA ALA A 432 12.00 15.61 2.49
C ALA A 432 12.86 16.02 3.70
N GLY A 433 14.17 15.77 3.65
CA GLY A 433 15.11 16.20 4.68
C GLY A 433 15.16 17.72 4.83
N GLY A 434 15.10 18.48 3.74
CA GLY A 434 15.06 19.94 3.75
C GLY A 434 13.79 20.47 4.42
N ILE A 435 12.62 19.91 4.13
CA ILE A 435 11.37 20.27 4.81
C ILE A 435 11.48 20.00 6.32
N VAL A 436 11.96 18.82 6.69
CA VAL A 436 12.15 18.43 8.10
C VAL A 436 13.14 19.36 8.82
N ALA A 437 14.24 19.73 8.16
CA ALA A 437 15.23 20.65 8.69
C ALA A 437 14.66 22.07 8.86
N ILE A 438 13.86 22.56 7.90
CA ILE A 438 13.19 23.87 8.00
C ILE A 438 12.21 23.88 9.17
N VAL A 439 11.36 22.87 9.31
CA VAL A 439 10.41 22.76 10.44
C VAL A 439 11.16 22.73 11.78
N SER A 440 12.26 21.98 11.84
CA SER A 440 13.10 21.91 13.04
C SER A 440 13.75 23.26 13.35
N LEU A 441 14.28 23.96 12.33
CA LEU A 441 14.88 25.28 12.51
C LEU A 441 13.87 26.33 12.97
N ILE A 442 12.65 26.32 12.39
CA ILE A 442 11.56 27.19 12.84
C ILE A 442 11.23 26.91 14.31
N THR A 443 11.13 25.63 14.69
CA THR A 443 10.85 25.23 16.07
C THR A 443 11.93 25.74 17.04
N ILE A 444 13.21 25.59 16.67
CA ILE A 444 14.34 26.11 17.46
C ILE A 444 14.24 27.64 17.62
N VAL A 445 13.98 28.37 16.52
CA VAL A 445 13.87 29.84 16.56
C VAL A 445 12.68 30.30 17.41
N VAL A 446 11.54 29.62 17.32
CA VAL A 446 10.36 29.91 18.14
C VAL A 446 10.69 29.74 19.63
N GLN A 447 11.31 28.61 20.00
CA GLN A 447 11.67 28.36 21.40
C GLN A 447 12.77 29.29 21.91
N LEU A 448 13.69 29.74 21.04
CA LEU A 448 14.67 30.76 21.40
C LEU A 448 13.98 32.09 21.73
N PHE A 449 13.04 32.53 20.90
CA PHE A 449 12.28 33.75 21.18
C PHE A 449 11.40 33.61 22.42
N ASP A 450 10.74 32.47 22.62
CA ASP A 450 9.95 32.21 23.81
C ASP A 450 10.82 32.28 25.08
N GLY A 451 12.00 31.66 25.08
CA GLY A 451 12.96 31.74 26.18
C GLY A 451 13.47 33.16 26.44
N ILE A 452 13.73 33.95 25.39
CA ILE A 452 14.14 35.36 25.54
C ILE A 452 12.99 36.20 26.13
N LEU A 453 11.78 36.07 25.59
CA LEU A 453 10.62 36.87 25.99
C LEU A 453 10.12 36.52 27.40
N SER A 454 10.21 35.24 27.78
CA SER A 454 9.88 34.77 29.13
C SER A 454 11.00 35.01 30.16
N SER A 455 12.15 35.57 29.76
CA SER A 455 13.34 35.70 30.62
C SER A 455 13.84 34.37 31.20
N ASN A 456 13.56 33.26 30.51
CA ASN A 456 13.94 31.89 30.90
C ASN A 456 15.04 31.30 30.00
N LEU A 457 15.73 32.15 29.21
CA LEU A 457 16.79 31.71 28.30
C LEU A 457 17.92 31.02 29.08
N GLY A 458 18.03 29.70 28.91
CA GLY A 458 19.01 28.89 29.62
C GLY A 458 18.84 27.39 29.36
N ALA A 459 19.18 26.56 30.34
CA ALA A 459 19.09 25.10 30.24
C ALA A 459 17.67 24.59 29.93
N ASN A 460 16.64 25.27 30.45
CA ASN A 460 15.23 24.94 30.20
C ASN A 460 14.88 25.12 28.71
N THR A 461 15.17 26.29 28.16
CA THR A 461 14.99 26.59 26.73
C THR A 461 15.78 25.62 25.84
N PHE A 462 17.02 25.26 26.22
CA PHE A 462 17.81 24.28 25.46
C PHE A 462 17.21 22.86 25.54
N SER A 463 16.66 22.47 26.70
CA SER A 463 15.94 21.21 26.87
C SER A 463 14.67 21.16 26.02
N GLU A 464 13.93 22.26 25.89
CA GLU A 464 12.74 22.33 25.04
C GLU A 464 13.07 22.14 23.54
N MET A 465 14.27 22.55 23.12
CA MET A 465 14.79 22.40 21.74
C MET A 465 15.28 21.01 21.37
N ARG A 466 15.46 20.12 22.34
CA ARG A 466 16.12 18.83 22.15
C ARG A 466 15.60 18.04 20.95
N PHE A 467 14.29 17.97 20.76
CA PHE A 467 13.66 17.23 19.65
C PHE A 467 14.01 17.86 18.31
N ALA A 468 13.88 19.18 18.20
CA ALA A 468 14.19 19.90 16.98
C ALA A 468 15.70 19.85 16.65
N ILE A 469 16.57 19.96 17.66
CA ILE A 469 18.02 19.82 17.49
C ILE A 469 18.37 18.39 17.08
N GLY A 470 17.82 17.37 17.74
CA GLY A 470 18.08 15.97 17.41
C GLY A 470 17.64 15.58 16.01
N ILE A 471 16.49 16.10 15.55
CA ILE A 471 16.02 15.93 14.18
C ILE A 471 16.95 16.67 13.19
N LEU A 472 17.31 17.92 13.48
CA LEU A 472 18.16 18.73 12.60
C LEU A 472 19.55 18.13 12.43
N ILE A 473 20.20 17.69 13.52
CA ILE A 473 21.54 17.09 13.48
C ILE A 473 21.51 15.76 12.74
N SER A 474 20.57 14.87 13.06
CA SER A 474 20.43 13.57 12.36
C SER A 474 20.19 13.76 10.86
N THR A 475 19.26 14.65 10.50
CA THR A 475 19.00 15.01 9.10
C THR A 475 20.24 15.60 8.43
N GLY A 476 20.99 16.44 9.14
CA GLY A 476 22.26 17.00 8.67
C GLY A 476 23.33 15.96 8.40
N ILE A 477 23.46 14.94 9.26
CA ILE A 477 24.40 13.81 9.06
C ILE A 477 24.02 13.04 7.79
N VAL A 478 22.74 12.68 7.65
CA VAL A 478 22.23 11.96 6.48
C VAL A 478 22.43 12.78 5.19
N ALA A 479 22.07 14.07 5.23
CA ALA A 479 22.21 14.97 4.10
C ALA A 479 23.68 15.17 3.73
N GLY A 480 24.58 15.35 4.69
CA GLY A 480 26.02 15.54 4.45
C GLY A 480 26.64 14.35 3.71
N TYR A 481 26.34 13.13 4.15
CA TYR A 481 26.81 11.92 3.48
C TYR A 481 26.31 11.80 2.03
N HIS A 482 25.00 12.00 1.81
CA HIS A 482 24.41 11.87 0.48
C HIS A 482 24.76 13.06 -0.44
N TRP A 483 25.03 14.24 0.13
CA TRP A 483 25.50 15.41 -0.61
C TRP A 483 26.85 15.15 -1.25
N GLU A 484 27.77 14.49 -0.55
CA GLU A 484 29.09 14.19 -1.10
C GLU A 484 29.00 13.27 -2.32
N ILE A 485 28.07 12.31 -2.28
CA ILE A 485 27.79 11.41 -3.40
C ILE A 485 27.16 12.17 -4.56
N TYR A 486 26.10 12.95 -4.30
CA TYR A 486 25.45 13.75 -5.32
C TYR A 486 26.41 14.75 -5.99
N ARG A 487 27.31 15.36 -5.21
CA ARG A 487 28.30 16.33 -5.70
C ARG A 487 29.20 15.73 -6.78
N HIS A 488 29.55 14.45 -6.67
CA HIS A 488 30.36 13.72 -7.64
C HIS A 488 29.56 13.25 -8.87
N GLU A 489 28.24 13.20 -8.77
CA GLU A 489 27.34 12.60 -9.79
C GLU A 489 26.48 13.64 -10.53
N LYS A 490 26.52 14.91 -10.10
CA LYS A 490 25.65 15.97 -10.64
C LYS A 490 25.91 16.30 -12.11
N SER A 491 27.10 16.01 -12.63
CA SER A 491 27.47 16.25 -14.03
C SER A 491 27.04 15.12 -14.96
N VAL A 492 26.60 13.98 -14.43
CA VAL A 492 26.13 12.85 -15.24
C VAL A 492 24.69 13.13 -15.67
N GLU A 493 24.42 13.12 -16.98
CA GLU A 493 23.07 13.30 -17.48
C GLU A 493 22.19 12.08 -17.15
N VAL A 494 20.92 12.34 -16.84
CA VAL A 494 19.94 11.29 -16.56
C VAL A 494 19.47 10.72 -17.89
N SER A 495 19.66 9.42 -18.08
CA SER A 495 19.16 8.67 -19.23
C SER A 495 17.87 7.98 -18.81
N PHE A 496 16.78 8.33 -19.48
CA PHE A 496 15.56 7.54 -19.38
C PHE A 496 15.73 6.33 -20.27
N ALA A 497 15.45 5.12 -19.74
CA ALA A 497 15.41 3.92 -20.57
C ALA A 497 14.53 4.24 -21.78
N THR A 498 15.11 4.15 -22.98
CA THR A 498 14.34 4.24 -24.21
C THR A 498 13.29 3.14 -24.12
N THR A 499 12.01 3.50 -24.13
CA THR A 499 10.94 2.52 -24.27
C THR A 499 11.31 1.73 -25.52
N ALA A 500 11.62 0.44 -25.38
CA ALA A 500 12.03 -0.36 -26.52
C ALA A 500 10.95 -0.22 -27.59
N THR A 501 11.27 0.44 -28.70
CA THR A 501 10.28 0.79 -29.73
C THR A 501 9.57 -0.48 -30.13
N ASN A 502 8.26 -0.57 -29.93
CA ASN A 502 7.51 -1.72 -30.39
C ASN A 502 7.33 -1.54 -31.90
N VAL A 503 8.02 -2.36 -32.66
CA VAL A 503 7.96 -2.30 -34.13
C VAL A 503 7.09 -3.44 -34.62
N LEU A 504 5.94 -3.12 -35.21
CA LEU A 504 5.13 -4.07 -35.95
C LEU A 504 5.53 -4.02 -37.43
N LEU A 505 6.28 -5.03 -37.87
CA LEU A 505 6.63 -5.21 -39.28
C LEU A 505 5.47 -5.88 -40.01
N VAL A 506 5.03 -5.27 -41.12
CA VAL A 506 3.99 -5.83 -42.00
C VAL A 506 4.54 -5.96 -43.41
N GLY A 507 4.81 -7.20 -43.84
CA GLY A 507 5.46 -7.47 -45.14
C GLY A 507 5.85 -8.94 -45.34
N PRO A 508 6.84 -9.24 -46.20
CA PRO A 508 7.34 -10.59 -46.41
C PRO A 508 8.09 -11.10 -45.17
N ASN A 509 8.03 -12.40 -44.89
CA ASN A 509 8.71 -12.98 -43.73
C ASN A 509 10.23 -12.94 -43.93
N SER A 510 10.93 -12.20 -43.07
CA SER A 510 12.40 -12.11 -43.07
C SER A 510 12.93 -12.23 -41.64
N PRO A 511 13.28 -13.45 -41.20
CA PRO A 511 13.89 -13.68 -39.90
C PRO A 511 15.20 -12.90 -39.70
N GLU A 512 15.96 -12.71 -40.79
CA GLU A 512 17.23 -11.99 -40.77
C GLU A 512 17.06 -10.50 -40.45
N LEU A 513 16.03 -9.85 -41.03
CA LEU A 513 15.68 -8.46 -40.70
C LEU A 513 15.29 -8.33 -39.23
N ILE A 514 14.47 -9.25 -38.71
CA ILE A 514 14.03 -9.22 -37.31
C ILE A 514 15.25 -9.32 -36.38
N GLN A 515 16.21 -10.19 -36.68
CA GLN A 515 17.41 -10.36 -35.89
C GLN A 515 18.32 -9.13 -35.95
N LYS A 516 18.58 -8.59 -37.14
CA LYS A 516 19.40 -7.38 -37.32
C LYS A 516 18.77 -6.14 -36.69
N LEU A 517 17.45 -5.97 -36.83
CA LEU A 517 16.70 -4.87 -36.23
C LEU A 517 16.75 -4.91 -34.70
N LYS A 518 16.54 -6.09 -34.11
CA LYS A 518 16.69 -6.30 -32.66
C LYS A 518 18.10 -6.01 -32.18
N ALA A 519 19.12 -6.50 -32.89
CA ALA A 519 20.52 -6.30 -32.52
C ALA A 519 20.96 -4.83 -32.63
N ALA A 520 20.48 -4.11 -33.65
CA ALA A 520 20.87 -2.73 -33.91
C ALA A 520 20.10 -1.70 -33.08
N THR A 521 18.82 -1.95 -32.76
CA THR A 521 17.94 -0.94 -32.14
C THR A 521 17.41 -1.33 -30.77
N GLY A 522 17.53 -2.59 -30.35
CA GLY A 522 16.90 -3.09 -29.12
C GLY A 522 15.36 -3.14 -29.18
N ALA A 523 14.75 -2.87 -30.35
CA ALA A 523 13.30 -2.80 -30.53
C ALA A 523 12.60 -4.15 -30.27
N LYS A 524 11.37 -4.08 -29.74
CA LYS A 524 10.47 -5.24 -29.63
C LYS A 524 9.74 -5.44 -30.95
N VAL A 525 10.31 -6.30 -31.79
CA VAL A 525 9.79 -6.56 -33.13
C VAL A 525 8.69 -7.63 -33.11
N SER A 526 7.50 -7.26 -33.56
CA SER A 526 6.36 -8.13 -33.88
C SER A 526 6.19 -8.17 -35.40
N PHE A 527 5.70 -9.27 -35.96
CA PHE A 527 5.60 -9.44 -37.41
C PHE A 527 4.22 -9.94 -37.84
N LEU A 528 3.70 -9.37 -38.93
CA LEU A 528 2.53 -9.86 -39.65
C LEU A 528 2.88 -10.06 -41.13
N GLN A 529 2.69 -11.29 -41.62
CA GLN A 529 2.95 -11.59 -43.01
C GLN A 529 1.83 -11.06 -43.91
N ARG A 530 2.23 -10.29 -44.93
CA ARG A 530 1.31 -9.90 -46.01
C ARG A 530 1.05 -11.09 -46.93
N ALA A 531 -0.22 -11.32 -47.27
CA ALA A 531 -0.65 -12.39 -48.16
C ALA A 531 -0.19 -12.19 -49.62
N ASP A 532 0.10 -10.95 -50.01
CA ASP A 532 0.46 -10.52 -51.36
C ASP A 532 1.93 -10.11 -51.51
N ALA A 533 2.79 -10.45 -50.54
CA ALA A 533 4.16 -9.91 -50.47
C ALA A 533 5.27 -10.86 -50.94
N SER A 534 4.95 -11.94 -51.67
CA SER A 534 5.93 -12.95 -52.10
C SER A 534 7.07 -12.42 -52.99
N GLU A 535 6.89 -11.27 -53.64
CA GLU A 535 7.90 -10.64 -54.51
C GLU A 535 8.58 -9.41 -53.90
N LEU A 536 8.16 -8.97 -52.71
CA LEU A 536 8.73 -7.80 -52.06
C LEU A 536 10.00 -8.18 -51.26
N VAL A 537 10.98 -7.29 -51.23
CA VAL A 537 12.24 -7.47 -50.47
C VAL A 537 12.43 -6.28 -49.54
N TRP A 538 12.78 -6.57 -48.28
CA TRP A 538 13.00 -5.53 -47.29
C TRP A 538 14.32 -4.78 -47.53
N PRO A 539 14.31 -3.43 -47.59
CA PRO A 539 15.53 -2.63 -47.54
C PRO A 539 16.02 -2.55 -46.08
N THR A 540 16.75 -3.59 -45.66
CA THR A 540 17.08 -3.85 -44.24
C THR A 540 17.77 -2.69 -43.54
N GLU A 541 18.82 -2.12 -44.14
CA GLU A 541 19.56 -0.99 -43.54
C GLU A 541 18.68 0.26 -43.38
N HIS A 542 17.84 0.54 -44.38
CA HIS A 542 16.94 1.69 -44.35
C HIS A 542 15.88 1.56 -43.26
N VAL A 543 15.35 0.34 -43.02
CA VAL A 543 14.39 0.08 -41.93
C VAL A 543 15.04 0.27 -40.56
N ILE A 544 16.29 -0.18 -40.39
CA ILE A 544 17.04 -0.01 -39.13
C ILE A 544 17.27 1.47 -38.85
N GLU A 545 17.69 2.23 -39.86
CA GLU A 545 17.91 3.67 -39.76
C GLU A 545 16.62 4.42 -39.38
N LEU A 546 15.49 4.08 -40.02
CA LEU A 546 14.19 4.69 -39.73
C LEU A 546 13.71 4.43 -38.30
N VAL A 547 13.94 3.22 -37.78
CA VAL A 547 13.62 2.90 -36.37
C VAL A 547 14.54 3.63 -35.42
N ALA A 548 15.84 3.69 -35.71
CA ALA A 548 16.82 4.36 -34.86
C ALA A 548 16.64 5.88 -34.79
N GLN A 549 16.13 6.51 -35.87
CA GLN A 549 15.86 7.95 -35.92
C GLN A 549 14.48 8.33 -35.36
N SER A 550 13.58 7.36 -35.20
CA SER A 550 12.24 7.61 -34.67
C SER A 550 12.27 7.96 -33.19
N LYS A 551 11.47 8.95 -32.79
CA LYS A 551 11.25 9.33 -31.39
C LYS A 551 10.01 8.70 -30.78
N GLU A 552 9.26 7.92 -31.57
CA GLU A 552 7.98 7.33 -31.18
C GLU A 552 8.19 5.92 -30.60
N ASP A 553 7.44 5.59 -29.54
CA ASP A 553 7.57 4.33 -28.80
C ASP A 553 6.91 3.13 -29.52
N ASP A 554 5.97 3.38 -30.43
CA ASP A 554 5.17 2.37 -31.12
C ASP A 554 5.14 2.68 -32.64
N LEU A 555 5.72 1.79 -33.44
CA LEU A 555 5.85 1.95 -34.89
C LEU A 555 5.22 0.79 -35.65
N LEU A 556 4.39 1.12 -36.64
CA LEU A 556 4.00 0.21 -37.70
C LEU A 556 4.90 0.49 -38.92
N ILE A 557 5.62 -0.53 -39.38
CA ILE A 557 6.42 -0.45 -40.60
C ILE A 557 5.78 -1.35 -41.64
N LEU A 558 5.21 -0.73 -42.66
CA LEU A 558 4.54 -1.40 -43.77
C LEU A 558 5.43 -1.33 -45.01
N LEU A 559 5.75 -2.49 -45.59
CA LEU A 559 6.39 -2.55 -46.90
C LEU A 559 5.33 -2.48 -47.99
N GLU A 560 5.25 -1.36 -48.70
CA GLU A 560 4.39 -1.13 -49.87
C GLU A 560 5.20 -1.32 -51.16
N ALA A 561 4.52 -1.50 -52.31
CA ALA A 561 5.18 -1.59 -53.62
C ALA A 561 5.95 -0.31 -53.99
N THR A 562 5.56 0.82 -53.39
CA THR A 562 6.19 2.14 -53.55
C THR A 562 7.32 2.40 -52.56
N GLY A 563 7.57 1.52 -51.59
CA GLY A 563 8.64 1.65 -50.60
C GLY A 563 8.21 1.31 -49.16
N VAL A 564 9.06 1.68 -48.19
CA VAL A 564 8.77 1.48 -46.75
C VAL A 564 8.00 2.66 -46.21
N LYS A 565 6.88 2.39 -45.54
CA LYS A 565 6.07 3.39 -44.85
C LYS A 565 6.14 3.16 -43.35
N VAL A 566 6.54 4.19 -42.62
CA VAL A 566 6.59 4.20 -41.15
C VAL A 566 5.42 5.00 -40.63
N VAL A 567 4.60 4.38 -39.78
CA VAL A 567 3.42 5.00 -39.18
C VAL A 567 3.56 4.91 -37.66
N PRO A 568 3.66 6.04 -36.95
CA PRO A 568 3.49 6.06 -35.51
C PRO A 568 2.09 5.54 -35.16
N VAL A 569 2.01 4.58 -34.25
CA VAL A 569 0.74 4.01 -33.81
C VAL A 569 0.60 4.15 -32.30
N THR A 570 -0.63 4.16 -31.81
CA THR A 570 -0.94 4.12 -30.38
C THR A 570 -1.80 2.90 -30.12
N ARG A 571 -1.44 2.09 -29.12
CA ARG A 571 -2.19 0.86 -28.75
C ARG A 571 -3.43 1.15 -27.92
#